data_AF-A0A960V8P7-F1
#
_entry.id   AF-A0A960V8P7-F1
#
_cell.length_a   1.000
_cell.length_b   1.000
_cell.length_c   1.000
_cell.angle_alpha   90.00
_cell.angle_beta   90.00
_cell.angle_gamma   90.00
#
_symmetry.space_group_name_H-M   'P 1'
#
loop_
_entity.id
_entity.type
_entity.pdbx_description
1 polymer ?
#
loop_
_entity_poly.entity_id
_entity_poly.type
_entity_poly.pdbx_seq_one_letter_code
_entity_poly.pdbx_strand_id
1 'polypeptide(L)'
;MPLLEDVNHKMMIEFLEEISEELEKPSAIVVFSAHWEEDSISITSSNKHELLFDYYGFPPETYNFKYPCPGNPELAQEIKELLIANRIEAKLEDKRGYDHGVFVPLLLMYPAADIPCIQVSLHQSLDPSIHIKIGESLAPLLDRNILFLGSGYSFHNMHAFFNQKTMFNDPANDEFQKWLKETCSEESLSDSDRTERLINWTKGPNARYCHPREEHLLPLHVCFGIKKSKAKIVFEDDVFGKKALGMLW
;
A
#
# COMPACT_ATOMS: atom_id res chain seq x y z
N MET A 1 -8.17 3.02 -16.07
CA MET A 1 -8.34 3.08 -14.59
C MET A 1 -9.01 1.79 -14.16
N PRO A 2 -8.65 1.17 -13.02
CA PRO A 2 -9.22 -0.12 -12.59
C PRO A 2 -10.75 -0.11 -12.54
N LEU A 3 -11.35 0.95 -11.99
CA LEU A 3 -12.81 1.10 -11.86
C LEU A 3 -13.57 1.32 -13.19
N LEU A 4 -12.85 1.39 -14.32
CA LEU A 4 -13.46 1.48 -15.66
C LEU A 4 -13.37 0.15 -16.42
N GLU A 5 -13.04 -0.96 -15.74
CA GLU A 5 -12.86 -2.29 -16.35
C GLU A 5 -11.86 -2.28 -17.52
N ASP A 6 -10.85 -1.41 -17.43
CA ASP A 6 -9.78 -1.34 -18.41
C ASP A 6 -9.05 -2.69 -18.45
N VAL A 7 -9.02 -3.31 -19.64
CA VAL A 7 -8.48 -4.65 -19.87
C VAL A 7 -7.07 -4.85 -19.31
N ASN A 8 -6.27 -3.78 -19.22
CA ASN A 8 -4.91 -3.84 -18.72
C ASN A 8 -4.80 -3.95 -17.18
N HIS A 9 -5.91 -3.79 -16.46
CA HIS A 9 -6.01 -4.01 -15.01
C HIS A 9 -6.78 -5.27 -14.65
N LYS A 10 -7.27 -6.02 -15.64
CA LYS A 10 -8.20 -7.13 -15.41
C LYS A 10 -7.73 -8.08 -14.31
N MET A 11 -6.48 -8.55 -14.39
CA MET A 11 -5.90 -9.47 -13.40
C MET A 11 -5.85 -8.86 -11.99
N MET A 12 -5.58 -7.56 -11.88
CA MET A 12 -5.56 -6.87 -10.58
C MET A 12 -6.95 -6.66 -10.01
N ILE A 13 -7.94 -6.37 -10.86
CA ILE A 13 -9.36 -6.23 -10.46
C ILE A 13 -9.85 -7.58 -9.91
N GLU A 14 -9.71 -8.64 -10.70
CA GLU A 14 -10.12 -10.00 -10.32
C GLU A 14 -9.43 -10.42 -9.01
N PHE A 15 -8.12 -10.17 -8.88
CA PHE A 15 -7.39 -10.47 -7.64
C PHE A 15 -7.94 -9.72 -6.42
N LEU A 16 -8.21 -8.41 -6.53
CA LEU A 16 -8.69 -7.62 -5.39
C LEU A 16 -10.10 -8.03 -4.97
N GLU A 17 -10.95 -8.41 -5.92
CA GLU A 17 -12.27 -8.97 -5.65
C GLU A 17 -12.13 -10.33 -4.95
N GLU A 18 -11.36 -11.26 -5.51
CA GLU A 18 -11.19 -12.63 -4.98
C GLU A 18 -10.53 -12.66 -3.59
N ILE A 19 -9.43 -11.91 -3.38
CA ILE A 19 -8.72 -11.91 -2.11
C ILE A 19 -9.59 -11.41 -0.96
N SER A 20 -10.53 -10.50 -1.25
CA SER A 20 -11.47 -9.99 -0.24
C SER A 20 -12.46 -11.04 0.25
N GLU A 21 -12.78 -12.04 -0.58
CA GLU A 21 -13.63 -13.18 -0.20
C GLU A 21 -12.86 -14.24 0.61
N GLU A 22 -11.55 -14.34 0.43
CA GLU A 22 -10.67 -15.25 1.19
C GLU A 22 -10.34 -14.72 2.60
N LEU A 23 -10.40 -13.41 2.79
CA LEU A 23 -10.11 -12.76 4.07
C LEU A 23 -11.31 -12.81 5.01
N GLU A 24 -11.06 -12.99 6.31
CA GLU A 24 -12.07 -12.70 7.32
C GLU A 24 -12.45 -11.22 7.22
N LYS A 25 -13.77 -10.91 7.18
CA LYS A 25 -14.24 -9.53 7.11
C LYS A 25 -13.65 -8.73 8.29
N PRO A 26 -12.82 -7.71 8.03
CA PRO A 26 -12.14 -7.01 9.10
C PRO A 26 -13.08 -6.08 9.86
N SER A 27 -12.77 -5.84 11.14
CA SER A 27 -13.49 -4.88 11.98
C SER A 27 -13.15 -3.42 11.66
N ALA A 28 -11.97 -3.19 11.06
CA ALA A 28 -11.51 -1.92 10.52
C ALA A 28 -10.39 -2.15 9.49
N ILE A 29 -10.19 -1.17 8.62
CA ILE A 29 -9.11 -1.15 7.62
C ILE A 29 -8.19 0.04 7.90
N VAL A 30 -6.89 -0.19 7.94
CA VAL A 30 -5.86 0.85 8.05
C VAL A 30 -5.03 0.83 6.77
N VAL A 31 -5.14 1.89 5.97
CA VAL A 31 -4.48 2.01 4.67
C VAL A 31 -3.27 2.93 4.74
N PHE A 32 -2.11 2.44 4.31
CA PHE A 32 -0.91 3.25 4.05
C PHE A 32 -0.83 3.50 2.55
N SER A 33 -1.18 4.71 2.11
CA SER A 33 -1.20 5.06 0.69
C SER A 33 0.09 5.78 0.28
N ALA A 34 0.66 5.37 -0.85
CA ALA A 34 1.79 6.05 -1.49
C ALA A 34 1.50 7.51 -1.90
N HIS A 35 0.22 7.93 -1.91
CA HIS A 35 -0.23 9.26 -2.35
C HIS A 35 -0.36 10.30 -1.23
N TRP A 36 0.07 9.96 -0.01
CA TRP A 36 0.06 10.90 1.10
C TRP A 36 1.36 10.87 1.88
N GLU A 37 2.20 11.88 1.67
CA GLU A 37 3.47 12.08 2.36
C GLU A 37 3.36 13.32 3.27
N GLU A 38 3.89 13.26 4.50
CA GLU A 38 3.86 14.38 5.46
C GLU A 38 5.19 14.48 6.25
N ASP A 39 5.48 15.67 6.78
CA ASP A 39 6.62 15.92 7.69
C ASP A 39 6.61 15.02 8.93
N SER A 40 5.42 14.73 9.45
CA SER A 40 5.15 13.80 10.54
C SER A 40 3.93 12.95 10.20
N ILE A 41 3.83 11.76 10.80
CA ILE A 41 2.78 10.81 10.42
C ILE A 41 1.41 11.40 10.71
N SER A 42 0.57 11.45 9.69
CA SER A 42 -0.78 11.97 9.78
C SER A 42 -1.78 10.84 9.65
N ILE A 43 -2.82 10.87 10.49
CA ILE A 43 -3.81 9.81 10.58
C ILE A 43 -5.20 10.42 10.44
N THR A 44 -5.98 9.96 9.47
CA THR A 44 -7.36 10.44 9.30
C THR A 44 -8.19 10.12 10.54
N SER A 45 -8.89 11.10 11.11
CA SER A 45 -9.58 10.94 12.39
C SER A 45 -11.04 11.41 12.41
N SER A 46 -11.64 11.69 11.24
CA SER A 46 -13.04 12.08 11.16
C SER A 46 -13.96 10.86 11.14
N ASN A 47 -15.24 11.04 11.49
CA ASN A 47 -16.23 9.96 11.40
C ASN A 47 -16.64 9.65 9.96
N LYS A 48 -16.38 10.57 9.03
CA LYS A 48 -16.68 10.48 7.60
C LYS A 48 -15.62 11.25 6.83
N HIS A 49 -15.25 10.73 5.67
CA HIS A 49 -14.27 11.35 4.79
C HIS A 49 -14.87 11.51 3.40
N GLU A 50 -14.59 12.62 2.74
CA GLU A 50 -14.82 12.76 1.31
C GLU A 50 -13.73 12.03 0.53
N LEU A 51 -13.95 11.78 -0.76
CA LEU A 51 -12.88 11.32 -1.64
C LEU A 51 -12.06 12.53 -2.11
N LEU A 52 -10.74 12.40 -2.04
CA LEU A 52 -9.80 13.28 -2.71
C LEU A 52 -9.46 12.69 -4.08
N PHE A 53 -9.86 13.36 -5.15
CA PHE A 53 -9.47 12.96 -6.51
C PHE A 53 -8.11 13.58 -6.86
N ASP A 54 -7.04 12.87 -6.54
CA ASP A 54 -5.64 13.25 -6.74
C ASP A 54 -5.05 12.78 -8.08
N TYR A 55 -5.91 12.41 -9.03
CA TYR A 55 -5.55 12.06 -10.41
C TYR A 55 -6.30 12.92 -11.45
N TYR A 56 -5.74 13.00 -12.65
CA TYR A 56 -6.21 13.89 -13.71
C TYR A 56 -6.24 13.18 -15.07
N GLY A 57 -7.03 13.71 -16.01
CA GLY A 57 -7.06 13.23 -17.40
C GLY A 57 -7.97 12.01 -17.65
N PHE A 58 -8.77 11.62 -16.66
CA PHE A 58 -9.77 10.56 -16.80
C PHE A 58 -11.16 11.11 -17.17
N PRO A 59 -12.07 10.27 -17.69
CA PRO A 59 -13.43 10.68 -18.01
C PRO A 59 -14.18 11.29 -16.80
N PRO A 60 -15.06 12.29 -16.99
CA PRO A 60 -15.74 13.00 -15.89
C PRO A 60 -16.47 12.09 -14.89
N GLU A 61 -16.98 10.94 -15.33
CA GLU A 61 -17.66 9.95 -14.50
C GLU A 61 -16.77 9.39 -13.37
N THR A 62 -15.44 9.34 -13.54
CA THR A 62 -14.54 8.85 -12.49
C THR A 62 -14.49 9.80 -11.29
N TYR A 63 -14.82 11.07 -11.49
CA TYR A 63 -14.86 12.08 -10.43
C TYR A 63 -16.19 12.08 -9.66
N ASN A 64 -17.11 11.18 -10.01
CA ASN A 64 -18.39 11.02 -9.34
C ASN A 64 -18.43 9.79 -8.40
N PHE A 65 -17.35 9.01 -8.34
CA PHE A 65 -17.28 7.89 -7.40
C PHE A 65 -17.50 8.34 -5.95
N LYS A 66 -18.04 7.42 -5.14
CA LYS A 66 -18.27 7.59 -3.71
C LYS A 66 -17.87 6.32 -3.00
N TYR A 67 -17.25 6.46 -1.84
CA TYR A 67 -16.95 5.34 -0.94
C TYR A 67 -17.23 5.79 0.49
N PRO A 68 -18.51 5.79 0.92
CA PRO A 68 -18.96 6.44 2.16
C PRO A 68 -18.72 5.56 3.39
N CYS A 69 -17.53 4.96 3.52
CA CYS A 69 -17.20 4.16 4.68
C CYS A 69 -17.10 5.03 5.95
N PRO A 70 -17.45 4.47 7.12
CA PRO A 70 -17.25 5.18 8.37
C PRO A 70 -15.76 5.37 8.62
N GLY A 71 -15.38 6.50 9.22
CA GLY A 71 -14.07 6.60 9.85
C GLY A 71 -14.06 5.92 11.22
N ASN A 72 -12.88 5.86 11.85
CA ASN A 72 -12.75 5.32 13.21
C ASN A 72 -11.83 6.21 14.07
N PRO A 73 -12.36 7.29 14.66
CA PRO A 73 -11.55 8.24 15.44
C PRO A 73 -10.86 7.63 16.66
N GLU A 74 -11.47 6.61 17.27
CA GLU A 74 -10.90 5.91 18.44
C GLU A 74 -9.65 5.12 18.04
N LEU A 75 -9.74 4.32 16.97
CA LEU A 75 -8.57 3.59 16.44
C LEU A 75 -7.51 4.55 15.88
N ALA A 76 -7.90 5.67 15.27
CA ALA A 76 -6.96 6.70 14.82
C ALA A 76 -6.15 7.29 16.00
N GLN A 77 -6.82 7.57 17.12
CA GLN A 77 -6.17 8.04 18.34
C GLN A 77 -5.23 6.98 18.94
N GLU A 78 -5.61 5.71 18.92
CA GLU A 78 -4.76 4.60 19.39
C GLU A 78 -3.51 4.40 18.52
N ILE A 79 -3.65 4.44 17.19
CA ILE A 79 -2.51 4.40 16.25
C ILE A 79 -1.53 5.54 16.55
N LYS A 80 -2.04 6.76 16.78
CA LYS A 80 -1.21 7.91 17.15
C LYS A 80 -0.45 7.65 18.45
N GLU A 81 -1.11 7.12 19.48
CA GLU A 81 -0.48 6.83 20.77
C GLU A 81 0.64 5.78 20.65
N LEU A 82 0.42 4.73 19.86
CA LEU A 82 1.42 3.70 19.58
C LEU A 82 2.66 4.26 18.86
N LEU A 83 2.45 5.13 17.87
CA LEU A 83 3.54 5.81 17.17
C LEU A 83 4.35 6.70 18.12
N ILE A 84 3.68 7.52 18.93
CA ILE A 84 4.32 8.40 19.91
C ILE A 84 5.11 7.60 20.95
N ALA A 85 4.54 6.49 21.46
CA ALA A 85 5.22 5.60 22.39
C ALA A 85 6.54 5.04 21.82
N ASN A 86 6.61 4.87 20.50
CA ASN A 86 7.78 4.42 19.75
C ASN A 86 8.67 5.56 19.22
N ARG A 87 8.46 6.80 19.71
CA ARG A 87 9.20 8.01 19.32
C ARG A 87 9.06 8.34 17.84
N ILE A 88 7.87 8.14 17.28
CA ILE A 88 7.50 8.58 15.94
C ILE A 88 6.48 9.71 16.13
N GLU A 89 6.78 10.88 15.57
CA GLU A 89 5.87 12.02 15.64
C GLU A 89 4.61 11.72 14.80
N ALA A 90 3.44 11.90 15.41
CA ALA A 90 2.17 11.65 14.76
C ALA A 90 1.10 12.67 15.16
N LYS A 91 0.27 13.06 14.19
CA LYS A 91 -0.87 13.97 14.34
C LYS A 91 -2.16 13.36 13.78
N LEU A 92 -3.28 13.79 14.32
CA LEU A 92 -4.59 13.48 13.76
C LEU A 92 -4.94 14.53 12.70
N GLU A 93 -5.59 14.09 11.64
CA GLU A 93 -6.01 14.91 10.51
C GLU A 93 -7.52 14.71 10.26
N ASP A 94 -8.31 15.75 10.51
CA ASP A 94 -9.77 15.68 10.49
C ASP A 94 -10.40 16.13 9.16
N LYS A 95 -9.61 16.71 8.24
CA LYS A 95 -10.12 17.27 6.96
C LYS A 95 -9.66 16.50 5.73
N ARG A 96 -8.63 15.67 5.83
CA ARG A 96 -8.13 14.89 4.68
C ARG A 96 -9.21 13.92 4.19
N GLY A 97 -9.55 14.04 2.90
CA GLY A 97 -10.33 13.03 2.19
C GLY A 97 -9.47 11.82 1.81
N TYR A 98 -10.05 10.72 1.37
CA TYR A 98 -9.31 9.53 0.92
C TYR A 98 -8.81 9.70 -0.51
N ASP A 99 -7.51 9.56 -0.76
CA ASP A 99 -6.98 9.53 -2.14
C ASP A 99 -7.27 8.22 -2.87
N HIS A 100 -6.96 8.18 -4.17
CA HIS A 100 -7.25 7.02 -4.99
C HIS A 100 -6.52 5.75 -4.57
N GLY A 101 -5.35 5.86 -3.93
CA GLY A 101 -4.67 4.72 -3.33
C GLY A 101 -5.49 4.07 -2.21
N VAL A 102 -6.46 4.79 -1.63
CA VAL A 102 -7.41 4.24 -0.66
C VAL A 102 -8.68 3.77 -1.35
N PHE A 103 -9.42 4.66 -2.01
CA PHE A 103 -10.79 4.33 -2.42
C PHE A 103 -10.88 3.39 -3.63
N VAL A 104 -9.88 3.36 -4.53
CA VAL A 104 -9.90 2.48 -5.70
C VAL A 104 -9.81 1.01 -5.30
N PRO A 105 -8.79 0.55 -4.53
CA PRO A 105 -8.74 -0.85 -4.12
C PRO A 105 -9.91 -1.21 -3.20
N LEU A 106 -10.35 -0.29 -2.33
CA LEU A 106 -11.46 -0.59 -1.42
C LEU A 106 -12.84 -0.66 -2.11
N LEU A 107 -13.07 0.08 -3.20
CA LEU A 107 -14.27 -0.09 -4.02
C LEU A 107 -14.34 -1.48 -4.68
N LEU A 108 -13.18 -2.11 -4.94
CA LEU A 108 -13.09 -3.46 -5.49
C LEU A 108 -13.23 -4.53 -4.39
N MET A 109 -12.47 -4.37 -3.30
CA MET A 109 -12.45 -5.35 -2.20
C MET A 109 -13.72 -5.33 -1.34
N TYR A 110 -14.25 -4.14 -1.03
CA TYR A 110 -15.35 -3.98 -0.06
C TYR A 110 -16.39 -2.96 -0.56
N PRO A 111 -17.05 -3.21 -1.70
CA PRO A 111 -17.92 -2.23 -2.38
C PRO A 111 -19.09 -1.71 -1.52
N ALA A 112 -19.51 -2.46 -0.49
CA ALA A 112 -20.55 -2.05 0.44
C ALA A 112 -20.16 -0.83 1.31
N ALA A 113 -18.87 -0.52 1.42
CA ALA A 113 -18.35 0.59 2.22
C ALA A 113 -18.87 0.58 3.67
N ASP A 114 -19.00 -0.60 4.28
CA ASP A 114 -19.57 -0.77 5.62
C ASP A 114 -18.51 -1.07 6.71
N ILE A 115 -17.23 -1.11 6.33
CA ILE A 115 -16.09 -1.34 7.21
C ILE A 115 -15.43 0.00 7.55
N PRO A 116 -15.19 0.32 8.83
CA PRO A 116 -14.46 1.53 9.21
C PRO A 116 -13.07 1.61 8.58
N CYS A 117 -12.72 2.76 8.03
CA CYS A 117 -11.45 2.98 7.35
C CYS A 117 -10.64 4.11 7.98
N ILE A 118 -9.33 3.92 8.09
CA ILE A 118 -8.36 4.93 8.46
C ILE A 118 -7.29 4.95 7.39
N GLN A 119 -6.91 6.14 6.94
CA GLN A 119 -5.72 6.34 6.14
C GLN A 119 -4.61 6.89 7.03
N VAL A 120 -3.39 6.41 6.79
CA VAL A 120 -2.16 6.87 7.44
C VAL A 120 -1.17 7.32 6.38
N SER A 121 -0.54 8.47 6.58
CA SER A 121 0.47 9.01 5.65
C SER A 121 1.78 8.23 5.73
N LEU A 122 2.58 8.34 4.67
CA LEU A 122 4.01 8.05 4.71
C LEU A 122 4.77 9.22 5.33
N HIS A 123 5.99 8.93 5.81
CA HIS A 123 6.92 9.97 6.26
C HIS A 123 7.67 10.54 5.05
N GLN A 124 7.69 11.86 4.88
CA GLN A 124 8.27 12.53 3.70
C GLN A 124 9.77 12.26 3.47
N SER A 125 10.49 11.81 4.50
CA SER A 125 11.91 11.44 4.32
C SER A 125 12.07 10.22 3.42
N LEU A 126 11.00 9.44 3.26
CA LEU A 126 10.96 8.20 2.51
C LEU A 126 12.03 7.19 2.96
N ASP A 127 12.51 7.31 4.20
CA ASP A 127 13.51 6.41 4.76
C ASP A 127 12.88 5.03 5.01
N PRO A 128 13.36 3.96 4.35
CA PRO A 128 12.83 2.60 4.53
C PRO A 128 12.84 2.13 5.99
N SER A 129 13.86 2.51 6.76
CA SER A 129 13.99 2.12 8.17
C SER A 129 12.91 2.76 9.04
N ILE A 130 12.54 4.02 8.76
CA ILE A 130 11.44 4.71 9.44
C ILE A 130 10.11 4.00 9.14
N HIS A 131 9.88 3.59 7.90
CA HIS A 131 8.63 2.93 7.49
C HIS A 131 8.48 1.52 8.09
N ILE A 132 9.57 0.76 8.19
CA ILE A 132 9.56 -0.51 8.95
C ILE A 132 9.24 -0.23 10.42
N LYS A 133 9.87 0.77 11.04
CA LYS A 133 9.63 1.13 12.44
C LYS A 133 8.19 1.60 12.71
N ILE A 134 7.59 2.31 11.76
CA ILE A 134 6.16 2.66 11.78
C ILE A 134 5.32 1.39 11.85
N GLY A 135 5.58 0.42 10.97
CA GLY A 135 4.89 -0.86 11.01
C GLY A 135 5.07 -1.59 12.35
N GLU A 136 6.32 -1.71 12.83
CA GLU A 136 6.63 -2.38 14.10
C GLU A 136 5.88 -1.78 15.29
N SER A 137 5.67 -0.45 15.28
CA SER A 137 4.94 0.24 16.35
C SER A 137 3.46 -0.18 16.44
N LEU A 138 2.90 -0.71 15.35
CA LEU A 138 1.50 -1.11 15.25
C LEU A 138 1.28 -2.62 15.44
N ALA A 139 2.34 -3.40 15.66
CA ALA A 139 2.24 -4.82 15.99
C ALA A 139 1.25 -5.16 17.13
N PRO A 140 1.07 -4.32 18.18
CA PRO A 140 0.07 -4.58 19.23
C PRO A 140 -1.38 -4.65 18.74
N LEU A 141 -1.68 -4.18 17.53
CA LEU A 141 -3.01 -4.20 16.93
C LEU A 141 -3.31 -5.48 16.13
N LEU A 142 -2.34 -6.37 15.95
CA LEU A 142 -2.50 -7.59 15.13
C LEU A 142 -3.62 -8.52 15.61
N ASP A 143 -3.91 -8.54 16.92
CA ASP A 143 -4.93 -9.42 17.49
C ASP A 143 -6.36 -8.86 17.37
N ARG A 144 -6.56 -7.70 16.74
CA ARG A 144 -7.83 -6.95 16.75
C ARG A 144 -8.68 -7.10 15.49
N ASN A 145 -8.43 -8.12 14.65
CA ASN A 145 -9.11 -8.31 13.36
C ASN A 145 -9.15 -7.00 12.55
N ILE A 146 -7.97 -6.39 12.37
CA ILE A 146 -7.76 -5.18 11.57
C ILE A 146 -7.02 -5.59 10.30
N LEU A 147 -7.50 -5.15 9.15
CA LEU A 147 -6.78 -5.29 7.90
C LEU A 147 -5.84 -4.10 7.71
N PHE A 148 -4.53 -4.36 7.74
CA PHE A 148 -3.51 -3.39 7.34
C PHE A 148 -3.25 -3.52 5.84
N LEU A 149 -3.60 -2.49 5.08
CA LEU A 149 -3.45 -2.46 3.62
C LEU A 149 -2.34 -1.49 3.22
N GLY A 150 -1.23 -2.03 2.72
CA GLY A 150 -0.19 -1.25 2.06
C GLY A 150 -0.58 -0.99 0.62
N SER A 151 -1.06 0.23 0.31
CA SER A 151 -1.45 0.62 -1.03
C SER A 151 -0.33 1.37 -1.73
N GLY A 152 0.36 0.63 -2.61
CA GLY A 152 1.43 1.11 -3.45
C GLY A 152 1.49 0.26 -4.71
N TYR A 153 2.68 0.13 -5.29
CA TYR A 153 2.86 -0.67 -6.48
C TYR A 153 4.32 -1.14 -6.57
N SER A 154 4.58 -2.41 -6.88
CA SER A 154 5.95 -2.95 -6.86
C SER A 154 6.81 -2.50 -8.05
N PHE A 155 6.27 -1.66 -8.94
CA PHE A 155 6.97 -0.96 -10.02
C PHE A 155 6.38 0.45 -10.18
N HIS A 156 7.11 1.54 -9.99
CA HIS A 156 6.57 2.89 -10.13
C HIS A 156 7.48 3.83 -10.94
N ASN A 157 7.83 3.42 -12.16
CA ASN A 157 8.51 4.27 -13.12
C ASN A 157 7.56 4.69 -14.25
N MET A 158 6.91 5.85 -14.09
CA MET A 158 5.92 6.34 -15.05
C MET A 158 6.48 6.57 -16.46
N HIS A 159 7.77 6.93 -16.58
CA HIS A 159 8.41 7.06 -17.90
C HIS A 159 8.53 5.71 -18.61
N ALA A 160 8.88 4.66 -17.88
CA ALA A 160 8.96 3.31 -18.42
C ALA A 160 7.58 2.64 -18.56
N PHE A 161 6.62 3.01 -17.73
CA PHE A 161 5.25 2.48 -17.74
C PHE A 161 4.53 2.80 -19.05
N PHE A 162 4.67 4.02 -19.56
CA PHE A 162 4.06 4.44 -20.83
C PHE A 162 4.95 4.23 -22.06
N ASN A 163 6.07 3.53 -21.92
CA ASN A 163 6.98 3.25 -23.02
C ASN A 163 6.61 1.94 -23.73
N GLN A 164 6.14 2.04 -24.98
CA GLN A 164 5.77 0.88 -25.79
C GLN A 164 6.90 -0.16 -25.95
N LYS A 165 8.18 0.24 -25.86
CA LYS A 165 9.31 -0.68 -25.99
C LYS A 165 9.46 -1.65 -24.83
N THR A 166 9.01 -1.28 -23.63
CA THR A 166 9.10 -2.11 -22.42
C THR A 166 7.73 -2.65 -22.01
N MET A 167 6.72 -2.52 -22.86
CA MET A 167 5.33 -2.93 -22.57
C MET A 167 5.13 -4.45 -22.59
N PHE A 168 5.98 -5.20 -23.31
CA PHE A 168 5.87 -6.66 -23.44
C PHE A 168 7.15 -7.42 -23.07
N ASN A 169 8.21 -6.69 -22.74
CA ASN A 169 9.49 -7.27 -22.36
C ASN A 169 10.27 -6.23 -21.54
N ASP A 170 10.33 -6.44 -20.23
CA ASP A 170 11.05 -5.57 -19.30
C ASP A 170 11.89 -6.40 -18.33
N PRO A 171 13.08 -6.88 -18.77
CA PRO A 171 13.95 -7.69 -17.93
C PRO A 171 14.38 -6.98 -16.65
N ALA A 172 14.46 -5.64 -16.69
CA ALA A 172 14.81 -4.86 -15.52
C ALA A 172 13.71 -4.91 -14.45
N ASN A 173 12.44 -4.86 -14.87
CA ASN A 173 11.31 -5.14 -13.99
C ASN A 173 11.35 -6.58 -13.46
N ASP A 174 11.52 -7.57 -14.34
CA ASP A 174 11.54 -8.99 -13.95
C ASP A 174 12.59 -9.30 -12.88
N GLU A 175 13.80 -8.77 -13.03
CA GLU A 175 14.89 -8.95 -12.07
C GLU A 175 14.58 -8.32 -10.71
N PHE A 176 13.95 -7.14 -10.69
CA PHE A 176 13.55 -6.48 -9.45
C PHE A 176 12.41 -7.23 -8.76
N GLN A 177 11.37 -7.63 -9.50
CA GLN A 177 10.26 -8.42 -8.93
C GLN A 177 10.76 -9.75 -8.35
N LYS A 178 11.68 -10.43 -9.06
CA LYS A 178 12.31 -11.65 -8.55
C LYS A 178 13.04 -11.39 -7.23
N TRP A 179 13.87 -10.34 -7.18
CA TRP A 179 14.59 -9.98 -5.96
C TRP A 179 13.64 -9.60 -4.81
N LEU A 180 12.54 -8.90 -5.09
CA LEU A 180 11.56 -8.47 -4.10
C LEU A 180 10.78 -9.68 -3.56
N LYS A 181 10.34 -10.59 -4.44
CA LYS A 181 9.71 -11.87 -4.07
C LYS A 181 10.62 -12.69 -3.16
N GLU A 182 11.88 -12.91 -3.56
CA GLU A 182 12.85 -13.61 -2.71
C GLU A 182 13.02 -12.91 -1.36
N THR A 183 13.15 -11.58 -1.34
CA THR A 183 13.30 -10.80 -0.10
C THR A 183 12.12 -11.01 0.84
N CYS A 184 10.89 -11.08 0.33
CA CYS A 184 9.71 -11.14 1.17
C CYS A 184 9.29 -12.57 1.54
N SER A 185 9.43 -13.55 0.65
CA SER A 185 8.83 -14.88 0.82
C SER A 185 9.81 -16.05 1.05
N GLU A 186 11.13 -15.85 0.90
CA GLU A 186 12.10 -16.96 0.88
C GLU A 186 12.41 -17.55 2.27
N GLU A 187 12.05 -18.81 2.52
CA GLU A 187 12.18 -19.46 3.85
C GLU A 187 13.58 -19.35 4.46
N SER A 188 14.61 -19.41 3.63
CA SER A 188 16.01 -19.45 4.07
C SER A 188 16.52 -18.11 4.63
N LEU A 189 15.83 -17.00 4.36
CA LEU A 189 16.17 -15.70 4.96
C LEU A 189 15.62 -15.63 6.39
N SER A 190 16.35 -15.02 7.31
CA SER A 190 15.82 -14.62 8.61
C SER A 190 15.04 -13.30 8.50
N ASP A 191 14.25 -12.94 9.51
CA ASP A 191 13.57 -11.63 9.54
C ASP A 191 14.58 -10.47 9.59
N SER A 192 15.76 -10.69 10.16
CA SER A 192 16.87 -9.73 10.14
C SER A 192 17.41 -9.54 8.73
N ASP A 193 17.60 -10.62 7.97
CA ASP A 193 18.08 -10.54 6.57
C ASP A 193 17.05 -9.81 5.69
N ARG A 194 15.75 -10.07 5.89
CA ARG A 194 14.68 -9.33 5.20
C ARG A 194 14.72 -7.85 5.52
N THR A 195 14.85 -7.53 6.81
CA THR A 195 14.94 -6.15 7.28
C THR A 195 16.12 -5.43 6.62
N GLU A 196 17.31 -6.05 6.61
CA GLU A 196 18.49 -5.46 5.98
C GLU A 196 18.31 -5.26 4.47
N ARG A 197 17.76 -6.26 3.76
CA ARG A 197 17.48 -6.19 2.32
C ARG A 197 16.47 -5.10 1.99
N LEU A 198 15.41 -4.96 2.77
CA LEU A 198 14.40 -3.90 2.60
C LEU A 198 14.99 -2.52 2.92
N ILE A 199 15.74 -2.35 4.01
CA ILE A 199 16.42 -1.07 4.30
C ILE A 199 17.37 -0.67 3.16
N ASN A 200 18.04 -1.64 2.55
CA ASN A 200 18.99 -1.43 1.46
C ASN A 200 18.39 -1.72 0.08
N TRP A 201 17.07 -1.63 -0.10
CA TRP A 201 16.39 -2.08 -1.33
C TRP A 201 16.94 -1.43 -2.61
N THR A 202 17.48 -0.21 -2.50
CA THR A 202 18.11 0.53 -3.60
C THR A 202 19.36 -0.15 -4.18
N LYS A 203 19.97 -1.08 -3.45
CA LYS A 203 21.08 -1.94 -3.91
C LYS A 203 20.58 -3.17 -4.68
N GLY A 204 19.28 -3.44 -4.66
CA GLY A 204 18.65 -4.50 -5.44
C GLY A 204 18.80 -4.28 -6.96
N PRO A 205 18.69 -5.35 -7.76
CA PRO A 205 18.82 -5.25 -9.21
C PRO A 205 17.75 -4.33 -9.78
N ASN A 206 18.16 -3.34 -10.60
CA ASN A 206 17.26 -2.39 -11.26
C ASN A 206 16.31 -1.63 -10.31
N ALA A 207 16.67 -1.52 -9.02
CA ALA A 207 15.83 -0.88 -8.01
C ALA A 207 15.42 0.54 -8.41
N ARG A 208 16.38 1.39 -8.81
CA ARG A 208 16.11 2.77 -9.26
C ARG A 208 15.46 2.87 -10.64
N TYR A 209 15.54 1.81 -11.44
CA TYR A 209 14.75 1.73 -12.66
C TYR A 209 13.28 1.47 -12.33
N CYS A 210 12.97 0.54 -11.44
CA CYS A 210 11.59 0.24 -11.06
C CYS A 210 10.99 1.35 -10.19
N HIS A 211 11.81 1.96 -9.33
CA HIS A 211 11.43 2.96 -8.35
C HIS A 211 12.40 4.16 -8.40
N PRO A 212 12.16 5.13 -9.29
CA PRO A 212 12.94 6.37 -9.33
C PRO A 212 12.88 7.10 -7.98
N ARG A 213 11.74 7.00 -7.29
CA ARG A 213 11.52 7.39 -5.90
C ARG A 213 10.88 6.22 -5.14
N GLU A 214 10.95 6.29 -3.81
CA GLU A 214 10.64 5.22 -2.88
C GLU A 214 9.12 5.01 -2.66
N GLU A 215 8.29 6.04 -2.85
CA GLU A 215 6.98 6.16 -2.18
C GLU A 215 6.02 5.01 -2.46
N HIS A 216 6.02 4.45 -3.66
CA HIS A 216 5.14 3.33 -4.02
C HIS A 216 5.61 1.98 -3.49
N LEU A 217 6.85 1.87 -3.02
CA LEU A 217 7.39 0.66 -2.38
C LEU A 217 7.29 0.70 -0.86
N LEU A 218 7.22 1.87 -0.23
CA LEU A 218 7.23 1.99 1.24
C LEU A 218 5.98 1.46 1.96
N PRO A 219 4.77 1.44 1.37
CA PRO A 219 3.64 0.73 1.98
C PRO A 219 3.94 -0.74 2.28
N LEU A 220 4.71 -1.42 1.41
CA LEU A 220 5.19 -2.79 1.65
C LEU A 220 6.11 -2.87 2.88
N HIS A 221 6.97 -1.87 3.07
CA HIS A 221 7.88 -1.82 4.22
C HIS A 221 7.11 -1.67 5.54
N VAL A 222 6.03 -0.89 5.53
CA VAL A 222 5.14 -0.76 6.68
C VAL A 222 4.47 -2.11 6.98
N CYS A 223 3.84 -2.76 5.99
CA CYS A 223 3.21 -4.08 6.17
C CYS A 223 4.20 -5.13 6.69
N PHE A 224 5.42 -5.17 6.13
CA PHE A 224 6.48 -6.02 6.64
C PHE A 224 6.81 -5.69 8.09
N GLY A 225 6.94 -4.41 8.46
CA GLY A 225 7.22 -4.00 9.84
C GLY A 225 6.14 -4.43 10.84
N ILE A 226 4.87 -4.40 10.45
CA ILE A 226 3.74 -4.80 11.32
C ILE A 226 3.86 -6.27 11.72
N LYS A 227 4.03 -7.16 10.75
CA LYS A 227 4.07 -8.62 11.02
C LYS A 227 5.47 -9.12 11.35
N LYS A 228 6.49 -8.55 10.72
CA LYS A 228 7.90 -8.92 10.77
C LYS A 228 8.14 -10.41 10.57
N SER A 229 7.64 -10.93 9.45
CA SER A 229 7.85 -12.32 9.04
C SER A 229 7.84 -12.46 7.51
N LYS A 230 8.02 -13.68 7.01
CA LYS A 230 7.87 -13.99 5.59
C LYS A 230 6.43 -13.74 5.13
N ALA A 231 6.26 -13.21 3.92
CA ALA A 231 4.96 -13.05 3.29
C ALA A 231 4.63 -14.26 2.40
N LYS A 232 3.33 -14.53 2.22
CA LYS A 232 2.81 -15.32 1.11
C LYS A 232 2.67 -14.40 -0.11
N ILE A 233 3.15 -14.85 -1.27
CA ILE A 233 2.81 -14.18 -2.55
C ILE A 233 1.39 -14.59 -2.91
N VAL A 234 0.50 -13.60 -2.99
CA VAL A 234 -0.93 -13.79 -3.30
C VAL A 234 -1.31 -13.21 -4.67
N PHE A 235 -0.44 -12.38 -5.26
CA PHE A 235 -0.57 -11.90 -6.63
C PHE A 235 0.81 -11.84 -7.28
N GLU A 236 0.92 -12.33 -8.52
CA GLU A 236 2.10 -12.22 -9.38
C GLU A 236 1.65 -12.27 -10.83
N ASP A 237 1.40 -11.10 -11.41
CA ASP A 237 0.96 -10.98 -12.81
C ASP A 237 1.33 -9.61 -13.38
N ASP A 238 1.09 -9.42 -14.67
CA ASP A 238 1.28 -8.17 -15.37
C ASP A 238 0.10 -7.22 -15.14
N VAL A 239 0.39 -6.00 -14.72
CA VAL A 239 -0.54 -4.87 -14.75
C VAL A 239 0.01 -3.86 -15.74
N PHE A 240 -0.72 -3.60 -16.83
CA PHE A 240 -0.23 -2.81 -17.96
C PHE A 240 1.13 -3.26 -18.53
N GLY A 241 1.36 -4.58 -18.60
CA GLY A 241 2.61 -5.13 -19.13
C GLY A 241 3.81 -4.95 -18.20
N LYS A 242 3.56 -4.58 -16.94
CA LYS A 242 4.56 -4.59 -15.87
C LYS A 242 4.18 -5.65 -14.85
N LYS A 243 5.02 -6.68 -14.73
CA LYS A 243 4.96 -7.63 -13.63
C LYS A 243 4.93 -6.89 -12.30
N ALA A 244 3.97 -7.27 -11.46
CA ALA A 244 3.78 -6.75 -10.14
C ALA A 244 3.50 -7.86 -9.13
N LEU A 245 3.67 -7.55 -7.85
CA LEU A 245 3.50 -8.50 -6.75
C LEU A 245 2.48 -7.98 -5.73
N GLY A 246 1.67 -8.89 -5.21
CA GLY A 246 0.85 -8.70 -4.02
C GLY A 246 1.22 -9.71 -2.95
N MET A 247 1.24 -9.26 -1.69
CA MET A 247 1.79 -10.01 -0.56
C MET A 247 0.82 -10.00 0.62
N LEU A 248 0.74 -11.13 1.33
CA LEU A 248 -0.08 -11.30 2.53
C LEU A 248 0.78 -11.86 3.68
N TRP A 249 0.61 -11.30 4.87
CA TRP A 249 1.36 -11.61 6.10
C TRP A 249 0.48 -12.20 7.20
#